data_AF-A0A9P6WP08-F1
#
_entry.id   AF-A0A9P6WP08-F1
#
_cell.length_a   1.000
_cell.length_b   1.000
_cell.length_c   1.000
_cell.angle_alpha   90.00
_cell.angle_beta   90.00
_cell.angle_gamma   90.00
#
_symmetry.space_group_name_H-M   'P 1'
#
loop_
_entity.id
_entity.type
_entity.pdbx_description
1 polymer ?
#
loop_
_entity_poly.entity_id
_entity_poly.type
_entity_poly.pdbx_seq_one_letter_code
_entity_poly.pdbx_strand_id
1 'polypeptide(L)'
;MSLSIAPEAVHPSGIRNTDYAPSAPSAPGLVDTLRAGGPVSIASKINNRHPIESRILNWEENTTKSKMETHRRIFGMADPIKREMELSIVQQSEFRPQILGGSSNIHSDILKNKDTKPNN
;
A
#
# COMPACT_ATOMS: atom_id res chain seq x y z
N MET A 1 -6.44 14.88 11.22
CA MET A 1 -5.42 13.84 10.93
C MET A 1 -5.04 13.17 12.25
N SER A 2 -5.64 12.01 12.56
CA SER A 2 -5.34 11.24 13.78
C SER A 2 -4.04 10.44 13.60
N LEU A 3 -3.28 10.22 14.67
CA LEU A 3 -2.12 9.33 14.67
C LEU A 3 -2.61 7.93 15.07
N SER A 4 -2.93 7.09 14.10
CA SER A 4 -3.27 5.68 14.34
C SER A 4 -2.00 4.83 14.19
N ILE A 5 -1.53 4.25 15.30
CA ILE A 5 -0.38 3.34 15.30
C ILE A 5 -0.74 2.01 14.59
N ALA A 6 -1.98 1.55 14.75
CA ALA A 6 -2.46 0.35 14.08
C ALA A 6 -3.09 0.70 12.72
N PRO A 7 -2.80 -0.06 11.65
CA PRO A 7 -3.51 0.05 10.38
C PRO A 7 -5.02 -0.13 10.55
N GLU A 8 -5.77 0.69 9.84
CA GLU A 8 -7.23 0.58 9.75
C GLU A 8 -7.62 -0.79 9.18
N ALA A 9 -8.61 -1.43 9.81
CA ALA A 9 -9.10 -2.72 9.36
C ALA A 9 -10.05 -2.50 8.18
N VAL A 10 -9.52 -2.59 6.95
CA VAL A 10 -10.35 -2.52 5.74
C VAL A 10 -10.95 -3.90 5.48
N HIS A 11 -12.20 -4.08 5.89
CA HIS A 11 -13.04 -5.23 5.55
C HIS A 11 -14.43 -4.73 5.13
N PRO A 12 -15.06 -5.37 4.12
CA PRO A 12 -16.39 -4.96 3.69
C PRO A 12 -17.41 -5.26 4.81
N SER A 13 -18.07 -4.22 5.33
CA SER A 13 -19.17 -4.34 6.30
C SER A 13 -20.55 -4.46 5.64
N GLY A 14 -20.61 -4.29 4.32
CA GLY A 14 -21.79 -4.43 3.50
C GLY A 14 -21.42 -4.86 2.09
N ILE A 15 -22.39 -5.42 1.37
CA ILE A 15 -22.21 -5.96 0.02
C ILE A 15 -23.20 -5.25 -0.89
N ARG A 16 -22.73 -4.59 -1.94
CA ARG A 16 -23.57 -4.18 -3.07
C ARG A 16 -23.15 -4.95 -4.30
N ASN A 17 -24.14 -5.44 -5.05
CA ASN A 17 -23.90 -6.22 -6.25
C ASN A 17 -23.05 -5.45 -7.29
N THR A 18 -23.16 -4.12 -7.34
CA THR A 18 -22.49 -3.26 -8.32
C THR A 18 -21.07 -2.83 -7.95
N ASP A 19 -20.56 -3.16 -6.76
CA ASP A 19 -19.22 -2.70 -6.33
C ASP A 19 -18.08 -3.37 -7.11
N TYR A 20 -18.35 -4.56 -7.66
CA TYR A 20 -17.33 -5.42 -8.27
C TYR A 20 -17.42 -5.49 -9.80
N ALA A 21 -18.43 -4.88 -10.40
CA ALA A 21 -18.67 -4.84 -11.84
C ALA A 21 -19.71 -3.76 -12.21
N PRO A 22 -19.66 -3.22 -13.45
CA PRO A 22 -20.57 -2.17 -13.88
C PRO A 22 -22.04 -2.64 -13.79
N SER A 23 -22.91 -1.72 -13.37
CA SER A 23 -24.34 -1.99 -13.34
C SER A 23 -24.94 -1.96 -14.74
N ALA A 24 -25.97 -2.79 -14.96
CA ALA A 24 -26.74 -2.76 -16.20
C ALA A 24 -27.48 -1.42 -16.33
N PRO A 25 -27.39 -0.73 -17.48
CA PRO A 25 -28.08 0.55 -17.71
C PRO A 25 -29.59 0.47 -17.49
N SER A 26 -30.19 -0.69 -17.76
CA SER A 26 -31.64 -0.93 -17.63
C SER A 26 -32.05 -1.43 -16.24
N ALA A 27 -31.11 -1.84 -15.38
CA ALA A 27 -31.37 -2.40 -14.06
C ALA A 27 -30.24 -2.01 -13.07
N PRO A 28 -30.35 -0.84 -12.41
CA PRO A 28 -29.29 -0.27 -11.56
C PRO A 28 -28.85 -1.13 -10.35
N GLY A 29 -29.59 -2.20 -10.03
CA GLY A 29 -29.26 -3.14 -8.95
C GLY A 29 -28.56 -4.42 -9.41
N LEU A 30 -28.46 -4.65 -10.72
CA LEU A 30 -27.87 -5.86 -11.28
C LEU A 30 -26.55 -5.55 -11.98
N VAL A 31 -25.65 -6.52 -11.95
CA VAL A 31 -24.37 -6.48 -12.67
C VAL A 31 -24.60 -6.80 -14.14
N ASP A 32 -23.99 -6.02 -15.03
CA ASP A 32 -23.92 -6.35 -16.45
C ASP A 32 -22.84 -7.41 -16.70
N THR A 33 -23.24 -8.68 -16.73
CA THR A 33 -22.33 -9.81 -16.94
C THR A 33 -21.74 -9.87 -18.35
N LEU A 34 -22.41 -9.29 -19.35
CA LEU A 34 -21.92 -9.25 -20.73
C LEU A 34 -20.78 -8.25 -20.88
N ARG A 35 -20.91 -7.07 -20.27
CA ARG A 35 -19.84 -6.07 -20.25
C ARG A 35 -18.72 -6.41 -19.27
N ALA A 36 -19.05 -7.09 -18.17
CA ALA A 36 -18.06 -7.52 -17.18
C ALA A 36 -17.22 -8.73 -17.62
N GLY A 37 -17.49 -9.31 -18.80
CA GLY A 37 -16.74 -10.46 -19.31
C GLY A 37 -17.04 -11.78 -18.59
N GLY A 38 -18.21 -11.91 -17.96
CA GLY A 38 -18.66 -13.13 -17.31
C GLY A 38 -19.30 -12.94 -15.93
N PRO A 39 -19.77 -14.03 -15.31
CA PRO A 39 -20.33 -14.00 -13.96
C PRO A 39 -19.23 -13.72 -12.92
N VAL A 40 -19.36 -12.61 -12.19
CA VAL A 40 -18.44 -12.25 -11.12
C VAL A 40 -18.87 -12.93 -9.82
N SER A 41 -18.07 -13.86 -9.30
CA SER A 41 -18.32 -14.46 -7.98
C SER A 41 -17.96 -13.47 -6.87
N ILE A 42 -18.97 -12.74 -6.40
CA ILE A 42 -18.88 -11.81 -5.26
C ILE A 42 -18.43 -12.57 -4.00
N ALA A 43 -18.95 -13.79 -3.81
CA ALA A 43 -18.60 -14.66 -2.70
C ALA A 43 -17.09 -15.01 -2.65
N SER A 44 -16.46 -15.26 -3.81
CA SER A 44 -15.02 -15.55 -3.88
C SER A 44 -14.14 -14.34 -3.48
N LYS A 45 -14.59 -13.13 -3.80
CA LYS A 45 -13.86 -11.89 -3.46
C LYS A 45 -13.99 -11.50 -1.98
N ILE A 46 -15.09 -11.89 -1.33
CA ILE A 46 -15.43 -11.50 0.05
C ILE A 46 -15.08 -12.59 1.07
N ASN A 47 -15.38 -13.86 0.80
CA ASN A 47 -15.30 -14.92 1.80
C ASN A 47 -13.88 -15.42 2.07
N ASN A 48 -12.91 -15.16 1.18
CA ASN A 48 -11.57 -15.74 1.25
C ASN A 48 -10.49 -14.78 1.74
N ARG A 49 -10.84 -13.66 2.38
CA ARG A 49 -9.84 -12.72 2.91
C ARG A 49 -9.98 -12.59 4.42
N HIS A 50 -8.98 -13.09 5.13
CA HIS A 50 -8.90 -12.88 6.57
C HIS A 50 -8.72 -11.38 6.86
N PRO A 51 -9.40 -10.80 7.87
CA PRO A 51 -9.31 -9.37 8.16
C PRO A 51 -7.89 -8.90 8.52
N ILE A 52 -7.00 -9.81 8.93
CA ILE A 52 -5.59 -9.49 9.19
C ILE A 52 -4.74 -9.52 7.90
N GLU A 53 -5.14 -10.23 6.85
CA GLU A 53 -4.36 -10.25 5.59
C GLU A 53 -4.26 -8.85 4.99
N SER A 54 -5.36 -8.10 4.93
CA SER A 54 -5.34 -6.71 4.47
C SER A 54 -4.44 -5.83 5.35
N ARG A 55 -4.43 -6.08 6.65
CA ARG A 55 -3.53 -5.39 7.60
C ARG A 55 -2.07 -5.74 7.39
N ILE A 56 -1.72 -7.02 7.16
CA ILE A 56 -0.35 -7.45 6.91
C ILE A 56 0.16 -6.84 5.60
N LEU A 57 -0.67 -6.87 4.54
CA LEU A 57 -0.33 -6.28 3.25
C LEU A 57 -0.03 -4.78 3.37
N ASN A 58 -0.84 -4.04 4.12
CA ASN A 58 -0.70 -2.59 4.26
C ASN A 58 0.15 -2.17 5.48
N TRP A 59 0.75 -3.11 6.21
CA TRP A 59 1.45 -2.82 7.47
C TRP A 59 2.61 -1.86 7.23
N GLU A 60 3.45 -2.19 6.25
CA GLU A 60 4.65 -1.41 5.98
C GLU A 60 4.31 0.03 5.56
N GLU A 61 3.38 0.21 4.62
CA GLU A 61 2.93 1.52 4.14
C GLU A 61 2.33 2.37 5.27
N ASN A 62 1.53 1.77 6.14
CA ASN A 62 0.96 2.51 7.26
C ASN A 62 2.02 2.89 8.30
N THR A 63 3.01 2.02 8.54
CA THR A 63 4.12 2.36 9.45
C THR A 63 4.97 3.50 8.89
N THR A 64 5.27 3.51 7.58
CA THR A 64 6.02 4.62 6.97
C THR A 64 5.22 5.91 7.00
N LYS A 65 3.93 5.87 6.66
CA LYS A 65 3.03 7.03 6.72
C LYS A 65 2.93 7.61 8.14
N SER A 66 2.79 6.76 9.15
CA SER A 66 2.73 7.18 10.56
C SER A 66 4.04 7.82 11.03
N LYS A 67 5.20 7.31 10.57
CA LYS A 67 6.50 7.95 10.79
C LYS A 67 6.58 9.31 10.11
N MET A 68 6.18 9.44 8.84
CA MET A 68 6.20 10.73 8.14
C MET A 68 5.26 11.77 8.77
N GLU A 69 4.10 11.35 9.28
CA GLU A 69 3.23 12.21 10.07
C GLU A 69 3.89 12.65 11.39
N THR A 70 4.66 11.77 12.04
CA THR A 70 5.43 12.12 13.23
C THR A 70 6.52 13.13 12.90
N HIS A 71 7.29 12.92 11.82
CA HIS A 71 8.27 13.89 11.34
C HIS A 71 7.62 15.24 11.02
N ARG A 72 6.45 15.22 10.36
CA ARG A 72 5.69 16.44 10.07
C ARG A 72 5.31 17.23 11.32
N ARG A 73 4.96 16.54 12.41
CA ARG A 73 4.57 17.17 13.67
C ARG A 73 5.74 17.75 14.45
N ILE A 74 6.89 17.07 14.42
CA ILE A 74 8.07 17.46 15.20
C ILE A 74 8.90 18.50 14.43
N PHE A 75 9.13 18.28 13.14
CA PHE A 75 10.06 19.05 12.31
C PHE A 75 9.38 19.90 11.24
N GLY A 76 8.05 19.81 11.11
CA GLY A 76 7.28 20.55 10.10
C GLY A 76 7.22 19.83 8.75
N MET A 77 6.59 20.46 7.75
CA MET A 77 6.31 19.83 6.45
C MET A 77 7.54 19.61 5.57
N ALA A 78 8.63 20.37 5.80
CA ALA A 78 9.83 20.25 4.98
C ALA A 78 10.51 18.88 5.10
N ASP A 79 10.47 18.30 6.29
CA ASP A 79 11.20 17.08 6.63
C ASP A 79 10.68 15.83 5.88
N PRO A 80 9.37 15.51 5.88
CA PRO A 80 8.86 14.40 5.07
C PRO A 80 9.05 14.63 3.56
N ILE A 81 8.93 15.87 3.07
CA ILE A 81 9.17 16.18 1.64
C ILE A 81 10.63 15.90 1.27
N LYS A 82 11.58 16.38 2.07
CA LYS A 82 13.01 16.13 1.89
C LYS A 82 13.29 14.63 1.85
N ARG A 83 12.71 13.87 2.78
CA ARG A 83 12.94 12.43 2.88
C ARG A 83 12.41 11.65 1.68
N GLU A 84 11.23 12.00 1.17
CA GLU A 84 10.70 11.41 -0.07
C GLU A 84 11.56 11.76 -1.29
N MET A 85 12.06 13.00 -1.38
CA MET A 85 12.98 13.39 -2.45
C MET A 85 14.31 12.62 -2.38
N GLU A 86 14.89 12.48 -1.20
CA GLU A 86 16.12 11.69 -1.00
C GLU A 86 15.91 10.23 -1.40
N LEU A 87 14.77 9.64 -1.03
CA LEU A 87 14.43 8.26 -1.39
C LEU A 87 14.28 8.11 -2.91
N SER A 88 13.65 9.08 -3.59
CA SER A 88 13.53 9.10 -5.05
C SER A 88 14.89 9.22 -5.75
N ILE A 89 15.78 10.08 -5.26
CA ILE A 89 17.14 10.25 -5.79
C ILE A 89 17.93 8.94 -5.63
N VAL A 90 17.86 8.33 -4.44
CA VAL A 90 18.54 7.06 -4.16
C VAL A 90 18.06 5.97 -5.11
N GLN A 91 16.75 5.80 -5.29
CA GLN A 91 16.18 4.83 -6.23
C GLN A 91 16.64 5.03 -7.68
N GLN A 92 16.80 6.29 -8.11
CA GLN A 92 17.30 6.60 -9.45
C GLN A 92 18.81 6.36 -9.58
N SER A 93 19.56 6.49 -8.47
CA SER A 93 21.03 6.37 -8.45
C SER A 93 21.57 4.97 -8.13
N GLU A 94 20.73 4.06 -7.60
CA GLU A 94 21.14 2.74 -7.09
C GLU A 94 21.57 1.72 -8.18
N PHE A 95 21.71 2.14 -9.45
CA PHE A 95 22.20 1.27 -10.50
C PHE A 95 23.68 0.90 -10.29
N ARG A 96 23.92 -0.36 -9.91
CA ARG A 96 25.25 -1.00 -9.90
C ARG A 96 25.18 -2.34 -10.63
N PRO A 97 26.04 -2.58 -11.64
CA PRO A 97 26.03 -3.84 -12.38
C PRO A 97 26.40 -5.00 -11.45
N GLN A 98 25.75 -6.14 -11.64
CA GLN A 98 25.89 -7.32 -10.76
C GLN A 98 27.34 -7.83 -10.64
N ILE A 99 28.17 -7.60 -11.66
CA ILE A 99 29.60 -7.96 -11.66
C ILE A 99 30.43 -7.19 -10.62
N LEU A 100 29.96 -6.02 -10.16
CA LEU A 100 30.60 -5.19 -9.14
C LEU A 100 30.03 -5.46 -7.73
N GLY A 101 29.30 -6.56 -7.53
CA GLY A 101 28.74 -6.93 -6.23
C GLY A 101 27.25 -6.64 -6.04
N GLY A 102 26.53 -6.25 -7.11
CA GLY A 102 25.09 -6.00 -7.08
C GLY A 102 24.67 -4.64 -6.47
N SER A 103 23.39 -4.32 -6.57
CA SER A 103 22.82 -3.12 -5.94
C SER A 103 22.68 -3.33 -4.44
N SER A 104 23.41 -2.54 -3.65
CA SER A 104 23.26 -2.48 -2.20
C SER A 104 22.12 -1.53 -1.83
N ASN A 105 21.04 -2.03 -1.21
CA ASN A 105 19.90 -1.21 -0.77
C ASN A 105 20.17 -0.44 0.54
N ILE A 106 21.44 -0.35 0.97
CA ILE A 106 21.80 0.23 2.27
C ILE A 106 21.38 1.70 2.38
N HIS A 107 21.48 2.46 1.29
CA HIS A 107 21.10 3.87 1.25
C HIS A 107 19.60 4.04 1.45
N SER A 108 18.79 3.24 0.73
CA SER A 108 17.35 3.25 0.89
C SER A 108 16.90 2.68 2.25
N ASP A 109 17.64 1.75 2.85
CA ASP A 109 17.37 1.23 4.19
C ASP A 109 17.67 2.24 5.30
N ILE A 110 18.75 3.02 5.19
CA ILE A 110 19.02 4.15 6.10
C ILE A 110 17.88 5.17 6.02
N LEU A 111 17.45 5.53 4.80
CA LEU A 111 16.30 6.43 4.59
C LEU A 111 14.94 5.83 5.00
N LYS A 112 14.87 4.53 5.32
CA LYS A 112 13.68 3.90 5.92
C LYS A 112 13.86 3.58 7.41
N ASN A 113 15.02 3.90 7.99
CA ASN A 113 15.44 3.49 9.33
C ASN A 113 15.34 1.96 9.52
N LYS A 114 15.89 1.19 8.56
CA LYS A 114 15.90 -0.28 8.50
C LYS A 114 17.30 -0.89 8.38
N ASP A 115 18.32 -0.07 8.54
CA ASP A 115 19.75 -0.37 8.43
C ASP A 115 20.25 -1.44 9.41
N THR A 116 19.57 -1.64 10.53
CA THR A 116 19.95 -2.60 11.57
C THR A 116 19.41 -4.01 11.36
N LYS A 117 18.58 -4.24 10.33
CA LYS A 117 18.07 -5.58 10.07
C LYS A 117 19.19 -6.45 9.48
N PRO A 118 19.43 -7.66 10.02
CA PRO A 118 20.37 -8.58 9.40
C PRO A 118 19.87 -8.91 7.99
N ASN A 119 20.76 -8.81 7.01
CA ASN A 119 20.50 -9.21 5.64
C ASN A 119 20.09 -10.70 5.64
N ASN A 120 18.88 -11.00 5.21
CA ASN A 120 18.40 -12.36 4.99
C ASN A 120 18.47 -12.70 3.51
#